data_AF-A0A7G9LPF4-F1
#
_entry.id   AF-A0A7G9LPF4-F1
#
_cell.length_a   1.000
_cell.length_b   1.000
_cell.length_c   1.000
_cell.angle_alpha   90.00
_cell.angle_beta   90.00
_cell.angle_gamma   90.00
#
_symmetry.space_group_name_H-M   'P 1'
#
loop_
_entity.id
_entity.type
_entity.pdbx_description
1 polymer ?
#
loop_
_entity_poly.entity_id
_entity_poly.type
_entity_poly.pdbx_seq_one_letter_code
_entity_poly.pdbx_strand_id
1 'polypeptide(L)' 'MKEVLGSGYTSHSFRQGLISEMGAKGINAKIISKFIGHSDVKTTMGYIKPTDDDVKGAMIR' A
#
# COMPACT_ATOMS: atom_id res chain seq x y z
N MET A 1 11.97 15.18 0.38
CA MET A 1 11.50 13.92 1.01
C MET A 1 12.30 13.55 2.26
N LYS A 2 13.63 13.38 2.18
CA LYS A 2 14.47 13.13 3.38
C LYS A 2 14.37 14.21 4.46
N GLU A 3 14.22 15.48 4.09
CA GLU A 3 14.07 16.59 5.05
C GLU A 3 12.77 16.54 5.87
N VAL A 4 11.71 15.87 5.36
CA VAL A 4 10.40 15.80 6.03
C VAL A 4 10.19 14.45 6.73
N LEU A 5 10.72 13.36 6.16
CA LEU A 5 10.50 11.99 6.63
C LEU A 5 11.68 11.41 7.44
N GLY A 6 12.78 12.16 7.57
CA GLY A 6 13.99 11.71 8.26
C GLY A 6 14.93 10.86 7.40
N SER A 7 16.16 10.68 7.86
CA SER A 7 17.24 9.97 7.15
C SER A 7 16.99 8.47 6.94
N GLY A 8 16.10 7.86 7.74
CA GLY A 8 15.71 6.45 7.63
C GLY A 8 14.68 6.16 6.53
N TYR A 9 14.03 7.18 5.96
CA TYR A 9 13.08 7.01 4.88
C TYR A 9 13.75 7.11 3.51
N THR A 10 13.60 6.05 2.72
CA THR A 10 14.00 6.01 1.31
C THR A 10 12.78 6.22 0.40
N SER A 11 13.01 6.53 -0.87
CA SER A 11 11.93 6.57 -1.87
C SER A 11 11.17 5.24 -1.95
N HIS A 12 11.86 4.11 -1.69
CA HIS A 12 11.25 2.79 -1.70
C HIS A 12 10.35 2.58 -0.46
N SER A 13 10.83 2.92 0.74
CA SER A 13 10.03 2.80 1.97
C SER A 13 8.83 3.76 1.98
N PHE A 14 8.96 4.94 1.38
CA PHE A 14 7.84 5.85 1.17
C PHE A 14 6.78 5.26 0.26
N ARG A 15 7.19 4.72 -0.90
CA ARG A 15 6.28 4.05 -1.84
C ARG A 15 5.56 2.89 -1.17
N GLN A 16 6.29 2.08 -0.41
CA GLN A 16 5.73 0.96 0.34
C GLN A 16 4.67 1.43 1.35
N GLY A 17 4.98 2.42 2.18
CA GLY A 17 4.03 2.97 3.15
C GLY A 17 2.77 3.50 2.49
N LEU A 18 2.92 4.24 1.38
CA LEU A 18 1.81 4.79 0.62
C LEU A 18 0.90 3.70 0.04
N ILE A 19 1.47 2.65 -0.57
CA ILE A 19 0.69 1.53 -1.11
C ILE A 19 -0.06 0.79 0.00
N SER A 20 0.62 0.51 1.12
CA SER A 20 0.02 -0.20 2.26
C SER A 20 -1.12 0.61 2.89
N GLU A 21 -0.97 1.92 3.05
CA GLU A 21 -2.03 2.79 3.58
C GLU A 21 -3.25 2.83 2.63
N MET A 22 -3.02 2.96 1.32
CA MET A 22 -4.09 2.93 0.33
C MET A 22 -4.83 1.58 0.33
N GLY A 23 -4.09 0.47 0.48
CA GLY A 23 -4.66 -0.87 0.60
C GLY A 23 -5.52 -1.04 1.86
N ALA A 24 -5.05 -0.56 3.01
CA ALA A 24 -5.78 -0.61 4.27
C ALA A 24 -7.08 0.22 4.23
N LYS A 25 -7.10 1.31 3.45
CA LYS A 25 -8.31 2.11 3.18
C LYS A 25 -9.29 1.45 2.18
N GLY A 26 -9.01 0.22 1.73
CA GLY A 26 -9.86 -0.52 0.80
C GLY A 26 -9.81 -0.01 -0.64
N ILE A 27 -8.80 0.78 -1.01
CA ILE A 27 -8.67 1.27 -2.39
C ILE A 27 -8.33 0.10 -3.31
N ASN A 28 -8.98 0.03 -4.47
CA ASN A 28 -8.75 -1.03 -5.44
C ASN A 28 -7.29 -1.09 -5.90
N ALA A 29 -6.68 -2.27 -5.83
CA ALA A 29 -5.28 -2.48 -6.18
C ALA A 29 -4.90 -2.05 -7.61
N LYS A 30 -5.81 -2.11 -8.59
CA LYS A 30 -5.56 -1.61 -9.95
C LYS A 30 -5.42 -0.08 -9.98
N ILE A 31 -6.20 0.63 -9.18
CA ILE A 31 -6.12 2.10 -9.05
C ILE A 31 -4.77 2.47 -8.43
N ILE A 32 -4.39 1.80 -7.33
CA ILE A 32 -3.09 2.01 -6.67
C ILE A 32 -1.95 1.73 -7.65
N SER A 33 -2.01 0.62 -8.39
CA SER A 33 -1.00 0.25 -9.38
C SER A 33 -0.81 1.30 -10.46
N LYS A 34 -1.91 1.86 -10.97
CA LYS A 34 -1.88 2.93 -11.98
C LYS A 34 -1.32 4.23 -11.41
N PHE A 35 -1.69 4.58 -10.18
CA PHE A 35 -1.22 5.79 -9.51
C PHE A 35 0.29 5.76 -9.25
N ILE A 36 0.83 4.62 -8.80
CA ILE A 36 2.26 4.44 -8.53
C ILE A 36 3.08 4.21 -9.81
N GLY A 37 2.43 3.77 -10.89
CA GLY A 37 3.08 3.46 -12.17
C GLY A 37 3.72 2.08 -12.22
N HIS A 38 3.14 1.09 -11.55
CA HIS A 38 3.60 -0.31 -11.70
C HIS A 38 3.07 -0.90 -13.01
N SER A 39 3.98 -1.52 -13.78
CA SER A 39 3.66 -2.20 -15.04
C SER A 39 2.78 -3.44 -14.84
N ASP A 40 2.86 -4.08 -13.67
CA ASP A 40 2.02 -5.22 -13.29
C ASP A 40 1.39 -4.97 -11.91
N VAL A 41 0.09 -5.23 -11.79
CA VAL A 41 -0.65 -5.15 -10.53
C VAL A 41 -0.08 -6.10 -9.48
N LYS A 42 0.55 -7.21 -9.88
CA LYS A 42 1.21 -8.16 -8.96
C LYS A 42 2.25 -7.47 -8.07
N THR A 43 3.00 -6.51 -8.63
CA THR A 43 3.97 -5.73 -7.85
C THR A 43 3.29 -4.93 -6.75
N THR A 44 2.10 -4.37 -7.03
CA THR A 44 1.29 -3.65 -6.04
C THR A 44 0.70 -4.60 -4.99
N MET A 45 0.21 -5.76 -5.42
CA MET A 45 -0.36 -6.78 -4.53
C MET A 45 0.65 -7.31 -3.51
N GLY A 46 1.95 -7.33 -3.82
CA GLY A 46 3.00 -7.73 -2.86
C GLY A 46 3.10 -6.87 -1.60
N TYR A 47 2.55 -5.65 -1.63
CA TYR A 47 2.52 -4.73 -0.48
C TYR A 47 1.21 -4.81 0.31
N ILE A 48 0.17 -5.43 -0.25
CA ILE A 48 -1.14 -5.59 0.40
C ILE A 48 -1.07 -6.91 1.17
N LYS A 49 -0.87 -6.82 2.48
CA LYS A 49 -0.80 -7.96 3.40
C LYS A 49 -1.95 -7.84 4.41
N PRO A 50 -3.14 -8.37 4.09
CA PRO A 50 -4.27 -8.35 5.01
C PRO A 50 -3.92 -9.11 6.28
N THR A 51 -4.29 -8.56 7.43
CA THR A 51 -4.24 -9.27 8.71
C THR A 51 -5.52 -10.07 8.90
N ASP A 52 -5.52 -11.03 9.84
CA ASP A 52 -6.72 -11.78 10.20
C ASP A 52 -7.85 -10.87 10.68
N ASP A 53 -7.52 -9.74 11.31
CA ASP A 53 -8.50 -8.78 11.79
C ASP A 53 -9.10 -7.94 10.64
N ASP A 54 -8.31 -7.61 9.61
CA ASP A 54 -8.84 -7.00 8.38
C ASP A 54 -9.85 -7.92 7.68
N VAL A 55 -9.53 -9.22 7.63
CA VAL A 55 -10.43 -10.23 7.04
C VAL A 55 -11.72 -10.35 7.86
N LYS A 56 -11.61 -10.48 9.20
CA LYS A 56 -12.80 -10.54 10.08
C LYS A 56 -13.65 -9.27 9.94
N GLY A 57 -13.01 -8.10 9.94
CA GLY A 57 -13.69 -6.81 9.79
C GLY A 57 -14.46 -6.69 8.47
N ALA A 58 -13.90 -7.22 7.38
CA ALA A 58 -14.58 -7.24 6.08
C ALA A 58 -15.79 -8.20 6.02
N MET A 59 -15.88 -9.16 6.94
CA MET A 59 -16.97 -10.15 6.99
C MET A 59 -18.14 -9.72 7.89
N ILE A 60 -17.95 -8.69 8.72
CA ILE A 60 -18.98 -8.14 9.60
C ILE A 60 -19.69 -7.00 8.85
N ARG A 61 -21.02 -7.04 8.77
CA ARG A 61 -21.85 -6.14 7.97
C ARG A 61 -22.84 -5.37 8.81
#